data_AF-A0A0M5MK25-F1
#
_entry.id   AF-A0A0M5MK25-F1
#
_cell.length_a   1.000
_cell.length_b   1.000
_cell.length_c   1.000
_cell.angle_alpha   90.00
_cell.angle_beta   90.00
_cell.angle_gamma   90.00
#
_symmetry.space_group_name_H-M   'P 1'
#
loop_
_entity.id
_entity.type
_entity.pdbx_description
1 polymer ?
#
loop_
_entity_poly.entity_id
_entity_poly.type
_entity_poly.pdbx_seq_one_letter_code
_entity_poly.pdbx_strand_id
1 'polypeptide(L)' 'MGEATQADLLALGYEDIASLKGADPDEMYERTKALGRGNDRCILYVYSMVCYYANTPHPDKTKLK' A
#
# COMPACT_ATOMS: atom_id res chain seq x y z
N MET A 1 -9.10 5.78 -1.69
CA MET A 1 -8.25 5.16 -0.66
C MET A 1 -8.90 5.49 0.67
N GLY A 2 -9.39 4.49 1.41
CA GLY A 2 -10.05 4.73 2.69
C GLY A 2 -9.04 5.03 3.81
N GLU A 3 -9.48 5.71 4.86
CA GLU A 3 -8.65 6.08 6.03
C GLU A 3 -7.93 4.88 6.66
N ALA A 4 -8.54 3.70 6.60
CA ALA A 4 -7.96 2.44 7.07
C ALA A 4 -6.63 2.09 6.37
N THR A 5 -6.55 2.22 5.04
CA THR A 5 -5.32 1.94 4.28
C THR A 5 -4.18 2.86 4.70
N GLN A 6 -4.48 4.15 4.90
CA GLN A 6 -3.46 5.11 5.32
C GLN A 6 -2.94 4.77 6.73
N ALA A 7 -3.82 4.39 7.65
CA ALA A 7 -3.42 3.95 8.98
C ALA A 7 -2.54 2.69 8.96
N ASP A 8 -2.82 1.74 8.06
CA ASP A 8 -1.99 0.54 7.88
C ASP A 8 -0.61 0.89 7.30
N LEU A 9 -0.56 1.76 6.29
CA LEU A 9 0.69 2.23 5.70
C LEU A 9 1.56 2.95 6.74
N LEU A 10 0.98 3.84 7.54
CA LEU A 10 1.68 4.52 8.63
C LEU A 10 2.18 3.53 9.69
N ALA A 11 1.38 2.50 10.02
CA ALA A 11 1.79 1.47 10.98
C ALA A 11 2.93 0.58 10.46
N LEU A 12 3.03 0.39 9.15
CA LEU A 12 4.14 -0.28 8.48
C LEU A 12 5.39 0.60 8.35
N GLY A 13 5.30 1.90 8.64
CA GLY A 13 6.39 2.87 8.50
C GLY A 13 6.46 3.54 7.12
N TYR A 14 5.41 3.43 6.30
CA TYR A 14 5.32 4.09 5.00
C TYR A 14 4.53 5.41 5.13
N GLU A 15 5.26 6.50 5.34
CA GLU A 15 4.67 7.84 5.50
C GLU A 15 4.48 8.58 4.17
N ASP A 16 5.21 8.17 3.13
CA ASP A 16 5.22 8.85 1.84
C ASP A 16 5.42 7.90 0.65
N ILE A 17 5.14 8.40 -0.56
CA ILE A 17 5.25 7.63 -1.82
C ILE A 17 6.70 7.23 -2.13
N ALA A 18 7.69 8.03 -1.73
CA ALA A 18 9.09 7.68 -1.92
C ALA A 18 9.51 6.53 -1.00
N SER A 19 8.97 6.45 0.22
CA SER A 19 9.15 5.29 1.12
C SER A 19 8.53 4.01 0.57
N LEU A 20 7.48 4.13 -0.26
CA LEU A 20 6.86 3.01 -0.97
C LEU A 20 7.60 2.59 -2.25
N LYS A 21 8.60 3.37 -2.68
CA LYS A 21 9.34 3.09 -3.89
C LYS A 21 10.26 1.90 -3.66
N GLY A 22 10.06 0.83 -4.42
CA GLY A 22 10.74 -0.44 -4.21
C GLY A 22 10.20 -1.29 -3.06
N ALA A 23 9.07 -0.91 -2.45
CA ALA A 23 8.35 -1.78 -1.53
C ALA A 23 7.69 -2.93 -2.30
N ASP A 24 7.66 -4.11 -1.67
CA ASP A 24 6.99 -5.30 -2.20
C ASP A 24 5.59 -5.43 -1.56
N PRO A 25 4.50 -5.49 -2.35
CA PRO A 25 3.15 -5.58 -1.82
C PRO A 25 2.86 -6.86 -1.02
N ASP A 26 3.51 -7.99 -1.35
CA ASP A 26 3.40 -9.23 -0.60
C ASP A 26 4.11 -9.11 0.76
N GLU A 27 5.26 -8.42 0.81
CA GLU A 27 5.96 -8.14 2.08
C GLU A 27 5.13 -7.21 2.98
N MET A 28 4.53 -6.17 2.40
CA MET A 28 3.62 -5.27 3.12
C MET A 28 2.43 -6.03 3.70
N TYR A 29 1.87 -6.97 2.95
CA TYR A 29 0.78 -7.82 3.40
C TYR A 29 1.19 -8.70 4.58
N GLU A 30 2.30 -9.43 4.48
CA GLU A 30 2.76 -10.30 5.57
C GLU A 30 3.12 -9.50 6.83
N ARG A 31 3.71 -8.30 6.70
CA ARG A 31 3.95 -7.40 7.84
C ARG A 31 2.64 -6.93 8.48
N THR A 32 1.62 -6.59 7.69
CA THR A 32 0.30 -6.15 8.19
C THR A 32 -0.44 -7.26 8.91
N LYS A 33 -0.32 -8.48 8.38
CA LYS A 33 -0.82 -9.71 8.99
C LYS A 33 -0.10 -10.03 10.29
N ALA A 34 1.23 -9.85 10.35
CA ALA A 34 2.00 -9.99 11.58
C ALA A 34 1.62 -8.96 12.66
N LEU A 35 1.19 -7.76 12.24
CA LEU A 35 0.62 -6.74 13.13
C LEU A 35 -0.84 -7.02 13.55
N GLY A 36 -1.47 -8.06 13.00
CA GLY A 36 -2.88 -8.41 13.25
C GLY A 36 -3.87 -7.36 12.69
N ARG A 37 -3.42 -6.50 11.77
CA ARG A 37 -4.20 -5.37 11.26
C ARG A 37 -4.93 -5.63 9.95
N GLY A 38 -4.58 -6.70 9.25
CA GLY A 38 -5.22 -7.04 7.99
C GLY A 38 -5.01 -8.50 7.64
N ASN A 39 -6.11 -9.25 7.55
CA ASN A 39 -6.12 -10.61 7.02
C ASN A 39 -6.97 -10.73 5.74
N ASP A 40 -7.66 -9.65 5.36
CA ASP A 40 -8.50 -9.62 4.18
C ASP A 40 -7.66 -9.49 2.91
N ARG A 41 -7.94 -10.36 1.95
CA ARG A 41 -7.34 -10.32 0.60
C ARG A 41 -7.54 -8.98 -0.12
N CYS A 42 -8.50 -8.16 0.33
CA CYS A 42 -8.72 -6.81 -0.18
C CYS A 42 -7.51 -5.87 0.04
N ILE A 43 -6.75 -6.03 1.12
CA ILE A 43 -5.61 -5.13 1.41
C ILE A 43 -4.45 -5.36 0.44
N LEU A 44 -4.24 -6.61 -0.02
CA LEU A 44 -3.20 -6.96 -0.97
C LEU A 44 -3.38 -6.22 -2.31
N TYR A 45 -4.62 -6.14 -2.81
CA TYR A 45 -4.91 -5.36 -4.02
C TYR A 45 -4.53 -3.88 -3.85
N VAL A 46 -4.80 -3.32 -2.67
CA VAL A 46 -4.46 -1.93 -2.39
C VAL A 46 -2.95 -1.73 -2.33
N TYR A 47 -2.19 -2.63 -1.70
CA TYR A 47 -0.73 -2.56 -1.70
C TYR A 47 -0.14 -2.71 -3.10
N SER A 48 -0.64 -3.63 -3.92
CA SER A 48 -0.24 -3.77 -5.31
C SER A 48 -0.49 -2.49 -6.10
N MET A 49 -1.63 -1.84 -5.87
CA MET A 49 -1.95 -0.57 -6.49
C MET A 49 -1.00 0.53 -6.01
N VAL A 50 -0.77 0.65 -4.71
CA VAL A 50 0.13 1.65 -4.13
C VAL A 50 1.58 1.48 -4.63
N CYS A 51 2.10 0.24 -4.67
CA CYS A 51 3.43 -0.07 -5.20
C CYS A 51 3.53 0.24 -6.69
N TYR A 52 2.48 -0.07 -7.47
CA TYR A 52 2.41 0.32 -8.88
C TYR A 52 2.46 1.84 -9.05
N TYR A 53 1.70 2.59 -8.25
CA TYR A 53 1.70 4.06 -8.27
C TYR A 53 3.04 4.65 -7.79
N ALA A 54 3.72 4.03 -6.83
CA ALA A 54 5.03 4.49 -6.33
C ALA A 54 6.17 4.23 -7.32
N ASN A 55 6.12 3.09 -8.02
CA ASN A 55 7.12 2.71 -9.02
C ASN A 55 6.89 3.33 -10.40
N THR A 56 5.68 3.85 -10.68
CA THR A 56 5.37 4.53 -11.93
C THR A 56 5.53 6.05 -11.75
N PRO A 57 6.50 6.72 -12.41
CA PRO A 57 6.78 8.14 -12.18
C PRO A 57 5.67 9.11 -12.64
N HIS A 58 4.75 8.66 -13.49
CA HIS A 58 3.53 9.38 -13.88
C HIS A 58 2.31 8.46 -13.80
N PRO A 59 1.79 8.18 -12.60
CA PRO A 59 0.54 7.46 -12.47
C PRO A 59 -0.58 8.37 -12.96
N ASP A 60 -1.34 7.88 -13.94
CA ASP A 60 -2.46 8.64 -14.48
C ASP A 60 -3.56 8.72 -13.41
N LYS A 61 -3.62 9.86 -12.71
CA LYS A 61 -4.58 10.12 -11.62
C LYS A 61 -6.04 9.97 -12.07
N THR A 62 -6.28 9.96 -13.37
CA THR A 62 -7.61 9.80 -13.99
C THR A 62 -8.14 8.36 -13.99
N LYS A 63 -7.29 7.34 -13.71
CA LYS A 63 -7.72 5.94 -13.56
C LYS A 63 -8.31 5.60 -12.18
N LEU A 64 -8.32 6.55 -11.24
CA LEU A 64 -9.09 6.49 -10.00
C LEU A 64 -10.52 6.97 -10.27
N LYS A 65 -11.35 6.13 -10.89
CA LYS A 65 -12.80 6.38 -11.03
C LYS A 65 -13.59 5.24 -10.41
#